data_AF-A0A395I712-F1
#
_entry.id   AF-A0A395I712-F1
#
_cell.length_a   1.000
_cell.length_b   1.000
_cell.length_c   1.000
_cell.angle_alpha   90.00
_cell.angle_beta   90.00
_cell.angle_gamma   90.00
#
_symmetry.space_group_name_H-M   'P 1'
#
loop_
_entity.id
_entity.type
_entity.pdbx_description
1 polymer ?
#
loop_
_entity_poly.entity_id
_entity_poly.type
_entity_poly.pdbx_seq_one_letter_code
_entity_poly.pdbx_strand_id
1 'polypeptide(L)'
;FSRLPGELRNMIWELALLDLVDEKPQLCFYRAGCWVTELSPEGHFSLTFDHKRLHPIAVSVPLFFVNREARSYARAWIQERGLQIRFDKETQCLGIYRPVNPDRDTLYVPEARFECFQDEPAALKHGFRAAGVRISGWPRSFMRLAFPAALFSND
;
A
#
# COMPACT_ATOMS: atom_id res chain seq x y z
N PHE A 1 -12.16 18.33 -28.66
CA PHE A 1 -11.02 17.40 -28.71
C PHE A 1 -10.77 16.86 -30.11
N SER A 2 -11.75 16.23 -30.77
CA SER A 2 -11.62 15.67 -32.13
C SER A 2 -11.26 16.66 -33.25
N ARG A 3 -11.37 17.97 -33.01
CA ARG A 3 -10.98 19.03 -33.95
C ARG A 3 -9.48 19.35 -33.92
N LEU A 4 -8.74 18.77 -32.97
CA LEU A 4 -7.29 18.94 -32.90
C LEU A 4 -6.60 17.89 -33.79
N PRO A 5 -5.51 18.26 -34.48
CA PRO A 5 -4.58 17.31 -35.09
C PRO A 5 -4.19 16.18 -34.13
N GLY A 6 -3.95 14.99 -34.68
CA GLY A 6 -3.62 13.81 -33.87
C GLY A 6 -2.37 14.01 -33.01
N GLU A 7 -1.38 14.70 -33.55
CA GLU A 7 -0.12 15.05 -32.88
C GLU A 7 -0.37 15.88 -31.63
N LEU A 8 -1.21 16.91 -31.72
CA LEU A 8 -1.56 17.75 -30.56
C LEU A 8 -2.37 16.97 -29.52
N ARG A 9 -3.26 16.07 -29.95
CA ARG A 9 -4.01 15.21 -29.03
C ARG A 9 -3.08 14.28 -28.26
N ASN A 10 -2.11 13.66 -28.94
CA ASN A 10 -1.12 12.78 -28.33
C ASN A 10 -0.28 13.54 -27.29
N MET A 11 0.23 14.72 -27.66
CA MET A 11 0.98 15.58 -26.73
C MET A 11 0.15 15.96 -25.49
N ILE A 12 -1.13 16.28 -25.66
CA ILE A 12 -2.01 16.60 -24.53
C ILE A 12 -2.15 15.41 -23.59
N TRP A 13 -2.34 14.19 -24.12
CA TRP A 13 -2.46 12.99 -23.28
C TRP A 13 -1.18 12.64 -22.55
N GLU A 14 -0.03 12.75 -23.21
CA GLU A 14 1.27 12.53 -22.57
C GLU A 14 1.54 13.55 -21.46
N LEU A 15 1.32 14.85 -21.72
CA LEU A 15 1.50 15.90 -20.72
C LEU A 15 0.56 15.73 -19.53
N ALA A 16 -0.72 15.41 -19.78
CA ALA A 16 -1.70 15.21 -18.71
C ALA A 16 -1.38 13.98 -17.83
N LEU A 17 -0.61 12.99 -18.32
CA LEU A 17 -0.14 11.86 -17.51
C LEU A 17 1.08 12.21 -16.65
N LEU A 18 1.92 13.16 -17.08
CA LEU A 18 3.05 13.63 -16.28
C LEU A 18 2.59 14.35 -15.00
N ASP A 19 1.47 15.08 -15.08
CA ASP A 19 0.87 15.74 -13.92
C ASP A 19 0.29 14.74 -12.89
N LEU A 20 0.03 13.51 -13.31
CA LEU A 20 -0.47 12.42 -12.44
C LEU A 20 0.64 11.69 -11.69
N VAL A 21 1.89 12.17 -11.74
CA VAL A 21 2.98 11.68 -10.88
C VAL A 21 2.72 12.15 -9.45
N ASP A 22 1.68 11.60 -8.82
CA ASP A 22 1.33 11.85 -7.43
C ASP A 22 2.21 10.95 -6.56
N GLU A 23 3.43 11.45 -6.36
CA GLU A 23 4.45 10.96 -5.46
C GLU A 23 4.19 11.32 -3.99
N LYS A 24 2.94 11.69 -3.67
CA LYS A 24 2.55 12.08 -2.31
C LYS A 24 2.47 10.85 -1.41
N PRO A 25 3.10 10.88 -0.23
CA PRO A 25 2.85 9.91 0.83
C PRO A 25 1.35 9.70 1.04
N GLN A 26 0.91 8.44 1.09
CA GLN A 26 -0.49 8.10 1.34
C GLN A 26 -0.63 7.41 2.70
N LEU A 27 -1.82 7.54 3.29
CA LEU A 27 -2.19 6.76 4.46
C LEU A 27 -2.62 5.36 4.02
N CYS A 28 -2.05 4.35 4.66
CA CYS A 28 -2.49 2.97 4.56
C CYS A 28 -3.04 2.52 5.92
N PHE A 29 -4.06 1.67 5.93
CA PHE A 29 -4.75 1.29 7.16
C PHE A 29 -4.28 -0.07 7.63
N TYR A 30 -3.96 -0.18 8.92
CA TYR A 30 -3.59 -1.45 9.52
C TYR A 30 -4.71 -2.49 9.39
N ARG A 31 -4.27 -3.73 9.15
CA ARG A 31 -5.08 -4.93 9.13
C ARG A 31 -4.31 -6.05 9.81
N ALA A 32 -4.99 -6.86 10.61
CA ALA A 32 -4.43 -8.09 11.17
C ALA A 32 -3.97 -9.08 10.08
N GLY A 33 -2.97 -9.90 10.40
CA GLY A 33 -2.36 -10.88 9.50
C GLY A 33 -1.18 -10.34 8.69
N CYS A 34 -0.76 -9.10 8.95
CA CYS A 34 0.42 -8.50 8.32
C CYS A 34 1.72 -8.81 9.07
N TRP A 35 1.65 -9.29 10.31
CA TRP A 35 2.84 -9.77 11.01
C TRP A 35 3.19 -11.18 10.53
N VAL A 36 4.43 -11.38 10.08
CA VAL A 36 4.92 -12.64 9.55
C VAL A 36 6.20 -13.06 10.24
N THR A 37 6.41 -14.37 10.30
CA THR A 37 7.58 -14.96 10.92
C THR A 37 8.43 -15.63 9.87
N GLU A 38 9.71 -15.28 9.82
CA GLU A 38 10.68 -15.89 8.94
C GLU A 38 11.76 -16.60 9.76
N LEU A 39 11.99 -17.87 9.45
CA LEU A 39 13.08 -18.66 10.00
C LEU A 39 14.33 -18.47 9.14
N SER A 40 15.39 -17.93 9.74
CA SER A 40 16.69 -17.84 9.09
C SER A 40 17.32 -19.24 8.97
N PRO A 41 18.19 -19.46 7.97
CA PRO A 41 18.93 -20.71 7.82
C PRO A 41 19.73 -21.12 9.08
N GLU A 42 20.14 -20.14 9.90
CA GLU A 42 20.88 -20.31 11.15
C GLU A 42 19.97 -20.63 12.35
N GLY A 43 18.67 -20.82 12.13
CA GLY A 43 17.71 -21.17 13.18
C GLY A 43 17.22 -19.97 13.99
N HIS A 44 17.45 -18.74 13.51
CA HIS A 44 16.93 -17.54 14.16
C HIS A 44 15.58 -17.14 13.59
N PHE A 45 14.63 -16.82 14.45
CA PHE A 45 13.31 -16.38 14.02
C PHE A 45 13.23 -14.85 14.05
N SER A 46 12.85 -14.27 12.91
CA SER A 46 12.55 -12.85 12.79
C SER A 46 11.05 -12.63 12.64
N LEU A 47 10.55 -11.55 13.25
CA LEU A 47 9.15 -11.14 13.17
C LEU A 47 9.07 -9.83 12.39
N THR A 48 8.61 -9.89 11.15
CA THR A 48 8.50 -8.74 10.25
C THR A 48 7.04 -8.33 10.05
N PHE A 49 6.82 -7.05 9.81
CA PHE A 49 5.55 -6.57 9.27
C PHE A 49 5.62 -6.61 7.74
N ASP A 50 4.88 -7.51 7.12
CA ASP A 50 4.78 -7.68 5.68
C ASP A 50 3.77 -6.67 5.08
N HIS A 51 4.28 -5.49 4.73
CA HIS A 51 3.50 -4.42 4.09
C HIS A 51 2.85 -4.84 2.76
N LYS A 52 3.31 -5.93 2.11
CA LYS A 52 2.71 -6.43 0.86
C LYS A 52 1.34 -7.05 1.09
N ARG A 53 0.99 -7.39 2.34
CA ARG A 53 -0.32 -7.91 2.74
C ARG A 53 -1.36 -6.82 3.03
N LEU A 54 -0.92 -5.56 3.09
CA LEU A 54 -1.84 -4.42 3.20
C LEU A 54 -2.68 -4.29 1.94
N HIS A 55 -3.82 -3.60 2.08
CA HIS A 55 -4.60 -3.23 0.92
C HIS A 55 -3.79 -2.26 0.06
N PRO A 56 -3.74 -2.47 -1.26
CA PRO A 56 -3.02 -1.57 -2.13
C PRO A 56 -3.73 -0.21 -2.16
N ILE A 57 -2.97 0.83 -2.48
CA ILE A 57 -3.45 2.21 -2.42
C ILE A 57 -4.05 2.57 -3.78
N ALA A 58 -5.26 3.13 -3.77
CA ALA A 58 -5.92 3.61 -4.97
C ALA A 58 -5.17 4.83 -5.54
N VAL A 59 -4.95 4.81 -6.86
CA VAL A 59 -4.30 5.88 -7.61
C VAL A 59 -5.32 6.44 -8.58
N SER A 60 -5.52 7.75 -8.54
CA SER A 60 -6.40 8.43 -9.48
C SER A 60 -5.72 8.54 -10.84
N VAL A 61 -6.27 7.89 -11.86
CA VAL A 61 -5.85 8.06 -13.26
C VAL A 61 -7.10 8.35 -14.10
N PRO A 62 -7.64 9.59 -14.04
CA PRO A 62 -8.91 9.91 -14.69
C PRO A 62 -8.90 9.64 -16.20
N LEU A 63 -7.75 9.85 -16.86
CA LEU A 63 -7.56 9.63 -18.29
C LEU A 63 -7.91 8.22 -18.76
N PHE A 64 -7.82 7.22 -17.88
CA PHE A 64 -8.22 5.84 -18.19
C PHE A 64 -9.72 5.72 -18.53
N PHE A 65 -10.55 6.63 -18.01
CA PHE A 65 -12.01 6.56 -18.10
C PHE A 65 -12.63 7.55 -19.11
N VAL A 66 -11.85 8.47 -19.68
CA VAL A 66 -12.39 9.56 -20.52
C VAL A 66 -12.84 9.07 -21.90
N ASN A 67 -11.94 8.48 -22.68
CA ASN A 67 -12.23 7.98 -24.03
C ASN A 67 -11.22 6.89 -24.44
N ARG A 68 -11.43 6.25 -25.59
CA ARG A 68 -10.57 5.15 -26.08
C ARG A 68 -9.12 5.57 -26.32
N GLU A 69 -8.90 6.77 -26.84
CA GLU A 69 -7.55 7.31 -27.12
C GLU A 69 -6.79 7.55 -25.81
N ALA A 70 -7.37 8.34 -24.91
CA ALA A 70 -6.80 8.62 -23.58
C ALA A 70 -6.56 7.32 -22.77
N ARG A 71 -7.48 6.35 -22.87
CA ARG A 71 -7.32 5.05 -22.21
C ARG A 71 -6.11 4.27 -22.73
N SER A 72 -5.79 4.37 -24.02
CA SER A 72 -4.60 3.72 -24.59
C SER A 72 -3.32 4.25 -23.94
N TYR A 73 -3.21 5.57 -23.85
CA TYR A 73 -2.07 6.26 -23.21
C TYR A 73 -1.99 5.95 -21.71
N ALA A 74 -3.12 6.08 -21.00
CA ALA A 74 -3.18 5.78 -19.58
C ALA A 74 -2.81 4.33 -19.28
N ARG A 75 -3.24 3.37 -20.12
CA ARG A 75 -2.90 1.96 -19.94
C ARG A 75 -1.39 1.70 -20.07
N ALA A 76 -0.72 2.30 -21.05
CA ALA A 76 0.72 2.19 -21.21
C ALA A 76 1.44 2.75 -19.97
N TRP A 77 1.07 3.95 -19.55
CA TRP A 77 1.63 4.60 -18.36
C TRP A 77 1.42 3.80 -17.06
N ILE A 78 0.23 3.21 -16.87
CA ILE A 78 -0.09 2.32 -15.74
C ILE A 78 0.87 1.12 -15.71
N GLN A 79 1.11 0.50 -16.87
CA GLN A 79 1.99 -0.66 -16.98
C GLN A 79 3.45 -0.29 -16.71
N GLU A 80 3.93 0.81 -17.29
CA GLU A 80 5.29 1.33 -17.07
C GLU A 80 5.57 1.63 -15.59
N ARG A 81 4.55 2.10 -14.86
CA ARG A 81 4.63 2.42 -13.42
C ARG A 81 4.39 1.22 -12.50
N GLY A 82 4.16 0.02 -13.05
CA GLY A 82 3.86 -1.18 -12.27
C GLY A 82 2.54 -1.10 -11.49
N LEU A 83 1.61 -0.24 -11.93
CA LEU A 83 0.29 -0.11 -11.34
C LEU A 83 -0.62 -1.26 -11.81
N GLN A 84 -1.59 -1.61 -10.98
CA GLN A 84 -2.52 -2.70 -11.26
C GLN A 84 -3.93 -2.18 -11.47
N ILE A 85 -4.53 -2.59 -12.58
CA ILE A 85 -5.97 -2.40 -12.82
C ILE A 85 -6.69 -3.56 -12.15
N ARG A 86 -7.60 -3.27 -11.22
CA ARG A 86 -8.40 -4.28 -10.52
C ARG A 86 -9.87 -3.91 -10.58
N PHE A 87 -10.72 -4.91 -10.71
CA PHE A 87 -12.16 -4.72 -10.54
C PHE A 87 -12.51 -4.80 -9.05
N ASP A 88 -13.06 -3.72 -8.53
CA ASP A 88 -13.57 -3.66 -7.16
C ASP A 88 -15.00 -4.17 -7.14
N LYS A 89 -15.23 -5.24 -6.37
CA LYS A 89 -16.54 -5.88 -6.26
C LYS A 89 -17.52 -5.06 -5.43
N GLU A 90 -17.06 -4.23 -4.50
CA GLU A 90 -17.92 -3.41 -3.65
C GLU A 90 -18.47 -2.23 -4.43
N THR A 91 -17.60 -1.54 -5.16
CA THR A 91 -17.98 -0.37 -5.97
C THR A 91 -18.45 -0.71 -7.39
N GLN A 92 -18.33 -1.98 -7.80
CA GLN A 92 -18.62 -2.46 -9.16
C GLN A 92 -17.87 -1.66 -10.25
N CYS A 93 -16.68 -1.16 -9.92
CA CYS A 93 -15.89 -0.27 -10.77
C CYS A 93 -14.47 -0.80 -10.97
N LEU A 94 -13.82 -0.40 -12.06
CA LEU A 94 -12.37 -0.58 -12.21
C LEU A 94 -11.65 0.48 -11.40
N GLY A 95 -10.71 0.04 -10.56
CA GLY A 95 -9.77 0.90 -9.86
C GLY A 95 -8.34 0.63 -10.33
N ILE A 96 -7.48 1.62 -10.14
CA ILE A 96 -6.05 1.53 -10.42
C ILE A 96 -5.33 1.64 -9.08
N TYR A 97 -4.42 0.72 -8.83
CA TYR A 97 -3.83 0.56 -7.50
C TYR A 97 -2.31 0.39 -7.58
N ARG A 98 -1.61 0.90 -6.57
CA ARG A 98 -0.19 0.64 -6.34
C ARG A 98 0.06 -0.12 -5.04
N PRO A 99 1.14 -0.90 -4.95
CA PRO A 99 1.60 -1.44 -3.67
C PRO A 99 1.90 -0.31 -2.67
N VAL A 100 1.78 -0.65 -1.38
CA VAL A 100 2.21 0.22 -0.29
C VAL A 100 3.74 0.30 -0.30
N ASN A 101 4.27 1.51 -0.17
CA ASN A 101 5.71 1.77 -0.05
C ASN A 101 6.03 2.15 1.40
N PRO A 102 6.70 1.29 2.19
CA PRO A 102 6.95 1.53 3.61
C PRO A 102 7.92 2.69 3.91
N ASP A 103 8.69 3.15 2.92
CA ASP A 103 9.63 4.27 3.07
C ASP A 103 8.93 5.63 2.88
N ARG A 104 7.79 5.63 2.17
CA ARG A 104 7.05 6.85 1.81
C ARG A 104 5.70 6.92 2.52
N ASP A 105 4.93 5.84 2.48
CA ASP A 105 3.57 5.77 3.02
C ASP A 105 3.58 5.66 4.54
N THR A 106 2.48 6.08 5.15
CA THR A 106 2.31 6.07 6.60
C THR A 106 1.24 5.06 6.97
N LEU A 107 1.56 4.14 7.88
CA LEU A 107 0.60 3.17 8.41
C LEU A 107 -0.20 3.82 9.52
N TYR A 108 -1.48 4.04 9.27
CA TYR A 108 -2.44 4.44 10.28
C TYR A 108 -3.00 3.22 11.00
N VAL A 109 -2.90 3.23 12.32
CA VAL A 109 -3.49 2.21 13.20
C VAL A 109 -4.69 2.84 13.88
N PRO A 110 -5.94 2.47 13.49
CA PRO A 110 -7.13 2.96 14.17
C PRO A 110 -7.16 2.54 15.64
N GLU A 111 -7.77 3.36 16.50
CA GLU A 111 -7.92 3.10 17.93
C GLU A 111 -8.52 1.73 18.20
N ALA A 112 -9.62 1.39 17.53
CA ALA A 112 -10.31 0.10 17.65
C ALA A 112 -9.47 -1.11 17.22
N ARG A 113 -8.29 -0.90 16.62
CA ARG A 113 -7.37 -1.95 16.17
C ARG A 113 -6.02 -1.87 16.86
N PHE A 114 -5.83 -0.94 17.78
CA PHE A 114 -4.56 -0.71 18.44
C PHE A 114 -4.14 -1.90 19.30
N GLU A 115 -5.08 -2.48 20.07
CA GLU A 115 -4.84 -3.71 20.84
C GLU A 115 -4.40 -4.85 19.93
N CYS A 116 -5.14 -5.11 18.82
CA CYS A 116 -4.76 -6.14 17.85
C CYS A 116 -3.35 -5.91 17.27
N PHE A 117 -3.00 -4.65 16.98
CA PHE A 117 -1.67 -4.30 16.46
C PHE A 117 -0.55 -4.62 17.46
N GLN A 118 -0.80 -4.46 18.77
CA GLN A 118 0.16 -4.80 19.82
C GLN A 118 0.18 -6.30 20.13
N ASP A 119 -0.98 -6.95 20.18
CA ASP A 119 -1.14 -8.32 20.63
C ASP A 119 -0.69 -9.34 19.59
N GLU A 120 -0.95 -9.10 18.30
CA GLU A 120 -0.58 -10.02 17.21
C GLU A 120 0.91 -10.38 17.24
N PRO A 121 1.86 -9.41 17.27
CA PRO A 121 3.27 -9.75 17.36
C PRO A 121 3.65 -10.38 18.71
N ALA A 122 2.97 -10.03 19.81
CA ALA A 122 3.24 -10.62 21.12
C ALA A 122 2.82 -12.09 21.17
N ALA A 123 1.60 -12.42 20.71
CA ALA A 123 1.06 -13.75 20.64
C ALA A 123 1.94 -14.69 19.80
N LEU A 124 2.40 -14.21 18.63
CA LEU A 124 3.35 -14.96 17.80
C LEU A 124 4.63 -15.27 18.59
N LYS A 125 5.24 -14.27 19.23
CA LYS A 125 6.46 -14.47 20.04
C LYS A 125 6.27 -15.45 21.20
N HIS A 126 5.12 -15.40 21.87
CA HIS A 126 4.81 -16.34 22.96
C HIS A 126 4.72 -17.77 22.45
N GLY A 127 4.05 -18.01 21.30
CA GLY A 127 4.00 -19.32 20.66
C GLY A 127 5.39 -19.87 20.32
N PHE A 128 6.28 -19.05 19.76
CA PHE A 128 7.64 -19.50 19.43
C PHE A 128 8.51 -19.73 20.67
N ARG A 129 8.42 -18.87 21.69
CA ARG A 129 9.13 -19.10 22.95
C ARG A 129 8.71 -20.40 23.62
N ALA A 130 7.42 -20.71 23.62
CA ALA A 130 6.91 -21.99 24.11
C ALA A 130 7.46 -23.19 23.32
N ALA A 131 7.76 -23.00 22.03
CA ALA A 131 8.41 -24.00 21.16
C ALA A 131 9.95 -24.05 21.31
N GLY A 132 10.56 -23.34 22.27
CA GLY A 132 12.01 -23.38 22.52
C GLY A 132 12.86 -22.59 21.52
N VAL A 133 12.22 -21.73 20.73
CA VAL A 133 12.85 -21.00 19.63
C VAL A 133 13.42 -19.65 20.08
N ARG A 134 14.63 -19.31 19.60
CA ARG A 134 15.25 -17.99 19.82
C ARG A 134 14.79 -16.97 18.77
N ILE A 135 14.31 -15.82 19.26
CA ILE A 135 13.78 -14.73 18.43
C ILE A 135 14.87 -13.65 18.30
N SER A 136 15.29 -13.31 17.08
CA SER A 136 16.24 -12.25 16.80
C SER A 136 15.53 -10.99 16.33
N GLY A 137 15.57 -9.93 17.15
CA GLY A 137 15.30 -8.53 16.77
C GLY A 137 13.91 -8.19 16.20
N TRP A 138 13.59 -6.91 16.19
CA TRP A 138 12.47 -6.37 15.41
C TRP A 138 13.02 -5.78 14.11
N PRO A 139 12.81 -6.41 12.96
CA PRO A 139 13.09 -5.77 11.68
C PRO A 139 12.20 -4.51 11.53
N ARG A 140 12.85 -3.38 11.24
CA ARG A 140 12.20 -2.09 10.96
C ARG A 140 11.41 -2.19 9.66
N SER A 141 10.15 -2.63 9.73
CA SER A 141 9.37 -2.90 8.52
C SER A 141 8.43 -1.76 8.12
N PHE A 142 8.24 -0.74 8.97
CA PHE A 142 7.61 0.54 8.64
C PHE A 142 8.34 1.69 9.31
N MET A 143 8.64 2.75 8.55
CA MET A 143 9.32 3.94 9.10
C MET A 143 8.35 5.00 9.64
N ARG A 144 7.07 4.97 9.24
CA ARG A 144 6.08 6.00 9.57
C ARG A 144 4.80 5.35 10.07
N LEU A 145 4.47 5.60 11.34
CA LEU A 145 3.24 5.16 11.99
C LEU A 145 2.41 6.39 12.38
N ALA A 146 1.11 6.30 12.20
CA ALA A 146 0.15 7.29 12.67
C ALA A 146 -0.87 6.61 13.58
N PHE A 147 -1.17 7.28 14.68
CA PHE A 147 -2.09 6.82 15.71
C PHE A 147 -3.07 7.95 16.04
N PRO A 148 -4.34 7.65 16.34
CA PRO A 148 -5.26 8.62 16.91
C PRO A 148 -4.69 9.26 18.18
N ALA A 149 -4.87 10.57 18.33
CA ALA A 149 -4.37 11.31 19.49
C ALA A 149 -4.97 10.83 20.83
N ALA A 150 -6.19 10.29 20.80
CA ALA A 150 -6.87 9.70 21.95
C ALA A 150 -6.03 8.61 22.64
N LEU A 151 -5.23 7.84 21.89
CA LEU A 151 -4.36 6.80 22.44
C LEU A 151 -3.21 7.33 23.32
N PHE A 152 -2.89 8.62 23.23
CA PHE A 152 -1.84 9.26 24.03
C PHE A 152 -2.39 10.16 25.13
N SER A 153 -3.71 10.30 25.20
CA SER A 153 -4.37 11.08 26.24
C SER A 153 -4.56 10.14 27.43
N ASN A 154 -3.61 10.17 28.37
CA ASN A 154 -3.81 9.55 29.68
C ASN A 154 -4.97 10.29 30.37
N ASP A 155 -6.00 9.56 30.78
CA ASP A 155 -6.83 9.96 31.92
C ASP A 155 -5.98 9.95 33.21
#